data_AF-A0A3E0GU62-F1
#
_entry.id   AF-A0A3E0GU62-F1
#
_cell.length_a   1.000
_cell.length_b   1.000
_cell.length_c   1.000
_cell.angle_alpha   90.00
_cell.angle_beta   90.00
_cell.angle_gamma   90.00
#
_symmetry.space_group_name_H-M   'P 1'
#
loop_
_entity.id
_entity.type
_entity.pdbx_description
1 polymer ?
#
loop_
_entity_poly.entity_id
_entity_poly.type
_entity_poly.pdbx_seq_one_letter_code
_entity_poly.pdbx_strand_id
1 'polypeptide(L)'
;MTTARAVRLELRAMRRRRHPRSIFRKLYDVSDTALYVGMASGLVVEAVIKTQSSPALSVPPAPHSAASVSWMAVAVAVAAIAAFGQALLAVGPIWAGSATQAWILASPVDRRAALRPTFVRTLLLAGVAGALVAGGLTAIYPPWLVHLPWNMITGFEIGVALAGITTSAQRTVREVRRSRIFFAVLLGIAVVLGGVVALQLDVPAVSVPMDRVPLSALVLIGTGVFTGYPALSRLHRGALSVGSDLVQAAAVSTAWLDLSLISSALMVRRARRIGRVRSVRLWGSREFAFVLADLVRLRRYPATVVVWVALLPVPFFAAVSLSPVAVGPVQLLTAYAAADRLAGGLRTITGSAALRRALGGTDASLRAVHLVLPALGAVVWCLLTAAALPIAPVPTAAISAVGAVITVYAMATRPPMTYASPVFDSPFGTIPVNLIRQLVRGPALLVGLAAVQLIATH
;
A
#
# COMPACT_ATOMS: atom_id res chain seq x y z
N MET A 1 30.70 18.15 26.63
CA MET A 1 30.03 17.54 25.46
C MET A 1 28.59 18.02 25.38
N THR A 2 28.18 18.67 24.29
CA THR A 2 26.79 19.13 24.12
C THR A 2 25.87 17.94 23.87
N THR A 3 24.88 17.74 24.74
CA THR A 3 23.95 16.60 24.61
C THR A 3 22.96 16.82 23.44
N ALA A 4 22.53 15.74 22.78
CA ALA A 4 21.53 15.83 21.70
C ALA A 4 20.20 16.47 22.16
N ARG A 5 19.89 16.38 23.46
CA ARG A 5 18.74 17.03 24.07
C ARG A 5 18.93 18.56 24.12
N ALA A 6 20.09 19.05 24.54
CA ALA A 6 20.40 20.47 24.58
C ALA A 6 20.31 21.12 23.19
N VAL A 7 20.93 20.53 22.17
CA VAL A 7 20.86 21.03 20.78
C VAL A 7 19.41 21.11 20.27
N ARG A 8 18.57 20.11 20.58
CA ARG A 8 17.15 20.13 20.19
C ARG A 8 16.34 21.19 20.92
N LEU A 9 16.61 21.41 22.21
CA LEU A 9 15.94 22.45 22.99
C LEU A 9 16.30 23.82 22.43
N GLU A 10 17.57 24.04 22.09
CA GLU A 10 18.06 25.29 21.52
C GLU A 10 17.45 25.56 20.13
N LEU A 11 17.44 24.56 19.24
CA LEU A 11 16.76 24.69 17.94
C LEU A 11 15.25 24.93 18.08
N ARG A 12 14.61 24.32 19.09
CA ARG A 12 13.19 24.57 19.39
C ARG A 12 12.99 25.99 19.90
N ALA A 13 13.88 26.50 20.74
CA ALA A 13 13.84 27.87 21.24
C ALA A 13 14.01 28.87 20.09
N MET A 14 15.02 28.69 19.23
CA MET A 14 15.22 29.53 18.03
C MET A 14 14.00 29.52 17.09
N ARG A 15 13.42 28.34 16.83
CA ARG A 15 12.22 28.24 15.99
C ARG A 15 11.00 28.93 16.62
N ARG A 16 10.83 28.81 17.95
CA ARG A 16 9.76 29.50 18.68
C ARG A 16 9.93 31.02 18.63
N ARG A 17 11.17 31.52 18.68
CA ARG A 17 11.48 32.95 18.53
C ARG A 17 11.19 33.49 17.13
N ARG A 18 11.52 32.73 16.07
CA ARG A 18 11.27 33.16 14.67
C ARG A 18 9.81 33.00 14.21
N HIS A 19 9.11 32.01 14.74
CA HIS A 19 7.70 31.79 14.45
C HIS A 19 6.95 31.50 15.75
N PRO A 20 6.43 32.55 16.42
CA PRO A 20 5.53 32.38 17.56
C PRO A 20 4.19 31.82 17.07
N ARG A 21 4.18 30.52 16.76
CA ARG A 21 2.94 29.80 16.45
C ARG A 21 2.21 29.57 17.77
N SER A 22 0.97 30.05 17.87
CA SER A 22 0.14 29.82 19.06
C SER A 22 -0.01 28.31 19.28
N ILE A 23 0.07 27.90 20.54
CA ILE A 23 -0.13 26.50 20.95
C ILE A 23 -1.51 26.02 20.47
N PHE A 24 -2.50 26.91 20.51
CA PHE A 24 -3.84 26.69 19.99
C PHE A 24 -3.89 26.34 18.51
N ARG A 25 -3.12 27.01 17.64
CA ARG A 25 -3.09 26.68 16.20
C ARG A 25 -2.45 25.31 15.93
N LYS A 26 -1.43 24.91 16.70
CA LYS A 26 -0.88 23.55 16.62
C LYS A 26 -1.85 22.49 17.12
N LEU A 27 -2.58 22.79 18.19
CA LEU A 27 -3.59 21.89 18.70
C LEU A 27 -4.68 21.73 17.64
N TYR A 28 -5.15 22.85 17.08
CA TYR A 28 -6.10 22.91 15.96
C TYR A 28 -5.65 22.05 14.77
N ASP A 29 -4.44 22.25 14.24
CA ASP A 29 -3.92 21.45 13.11
C ASP A 29 -3.89 19.93 13.40
N VAL A 30 -3.54 19.54 14.63
CA VAL A 30 -3.48 18.14 15.05
C VAL A 30 -4.87 17.55 15.25
N SER A 31 -5.77 18.28 15.90
CA SER A 31 -7.17 17.85 16.08
C SER A 31 -7.91 17.80 14.75
N ASP A 32 -7.66 18.74 13.85
CA ASP A 32 -8.24 18.80 12.52
C ASP A 32 -7.81 17.58 11.69
N THR A 33 -6.51 17.29 11.67
CA THR A 33 -5.98 16.07 11.01
C THR A 33 -6.54 14.79 11.65
N ALA A 34 -6.60 14.72 12.98
CA ALA A 34 -7.11 13.54 13.70
C ALA A 34 -8.61 13.33 13.45
N LEU A 35 -9.38 14.42 13.38
CA LEU A 35 -10.80 14.41 13.10
C LEU A 35 -11.07 14.00 11.65
N TYR A 36 -10.29 14.49 10.68
CA TYR A 36 -10.38 14.02 9.29
C TYR A 36 -10.04 12.54 9.13
N VAL A 37 -8.98 12.07 9.80
CA VAL A 37 -8.63 10.64 9.81
C VAL A 37 -9.75 9.83 10.45
N GLY A 38 -10.31 10.31 11.57
CA GLY A 38 -11.42 9.68 12.28
C GLY A 38 -12.72 9.63 11.47
N MET A 39 -13.07 10.71 10.76
CA MET A 39 -14.24 10.74 9.88
C MET A 39 -14.05 9.83 8.67
N ALA A 40 -12.88 9.85 8.04
CA ALA A 40 -12.60 8.99 6.90
C ALA A 40 -12.60 7.50 7.30
N SER A 41 -12.02 7.14 8.46
CA SER A 41 -12.07 5.78 8.97
C SER A 41 -13.48 5.40 9.42
N GLY A 42 -14.21 6.31 10.06
CA GLY A 42 -15.62 6.12 10.45
C GLY A 42 -16.53 5.83 9.26
N LEU A 43 -16.37 6.56 8.16
CA LEU A 43 -17.12 6.32 6.91
C LEU A 43 -16.84 4.93 6.31
N VAL A 44 -15.58 4.47 6.34
CA VAL A 44 -15.24 3.12 5.88
C VAL A 44 -15.86 2.06 6.78
N VAL A 45 -15.76 2.23 8.10
CA VAL A 45 -16.36 1.31 9.07
C VAL A 45 -17.87 1.28 8.93
N GLU A 46 -18.52 2.43 8.79
CA GLU A 46 -19.97 2.54 8.63
C GLU A 46 -20.44 1.93 7.30
N ALA A 47 -19.68 2.11 6.22
CA ALA A 47 -19.97 1.44 4.94
C ALA A 47 -19.89 -0.08 5.09
N VAL A 48 -18.88 -0.62 5.79
CA VAL A 48 -18.77 -2.07 6.06
C VAL A 48 -19.93 -2.57 6.92
N ILE A 49 -20.25 -1.86 8.01
CA ILE A 49 -21.36 -2.22 8.90
C ILE A 49 -22.68 -2.21 8.13
N LYS A 50 -22.98 -1.14 7.39
CA LYS A 50 -24.23 -1.05 6.59
C LYS A 50 -24.31 -2.12 5.51
N THR A 51 -23.20 -2.48 4.89
CA THR A 51 -23.17 -3.55 3.88
C THR A 51 -23.47 -4.91 4.52
N GLN A 52 -22.98 -5.15 5.73
CA GLN A 52 -23.25 -6.40 6.46
C GLN A 52 -24.64 -6.46 7.13
N SER A 53 -25.17 -5.33 7.59
CA SER A 53 -26.49 -5.26 8.24
C SER A 53 -27.65 -5.10 7.25
N SER A 54 -27.37 -5.00 5.95
CA SER A 54 -28.38 -4.87 4.91
C SER A 54 -29.12 -6.20 4.69
N PRO A 55 -30.43 -6.29 4.97
CA PRO A 55 -31.22 -7.51 4.80
C PRO A 55 -31.36 -7.94 3.33
N ALA A 56 -31.10 -7.05 2.37
CA ALA A 56 -31.03 -7.39 0.96
C ALA A 56 -29.80 -8.24 0.59
N LEU A 57 -28.71 -8.18 1.38
CA LEU A 57 -27.41 -8.83 1.12
C LEU A 57 -27.15 -10.02 2.06
N SER A 58 -28.12 -10.40 2.89
CA SER A 58 -28.00 -11.48 3.88
C SER A 58 -28.17 -12.87 3.25
N VAL A 59 -27.30 -13.19 2.29
CA VAL A 59 -27.06 -14.57 1.89
C VAL A 59 -25.92 -15.11 2.75
N PRO A 60 -26.09 -16.24 3.45
CA PRO A 60 -25.00 -16.80 4.26
C PRO A 60 -23.80 -17.15 3.37
N PRO A 61 -22.56 -16.98 3.86
CA PRO A 61 -21.37 -17.41 3.14
C PRO A 61 -21.45 -18.92 2.86
N ALA A 62 -20.83 -19.36 1.76
CA ALA A 62 -20.78 -20.77 1.41
C ALA A 62 -20.20 -21.60 2.57
N PRO A 63 -20.68 -22.84 2.78
CA PRO A 63 -20.23 -23.66 3.91
C PRO A 63 -18.74 -23.96 3.78
N HIS A 64 -17.95 -23.40 4.69
CA HIS A 64 -16.52 -23.66 4.83
C HIS A 64 -16.24 -24.15 6.25
N SER A 65 -15.24 -25.02 6.40
CA SER A 65 -14.79 -25.42 7.73
C SER A 65 -14.21 -24.23 8.48
N ALA A 66 -14.40 -24.16 9.80
CA ALA A 66 -13.79 -23.13 10.64
C ALA A 66 -12.26 -23.10 10.49
N ALA A 67 -11.64 -24.28 10.27
CA ALA A 67 -10.21 -24.41 10.02
C ALA A 67 -9.80 -23.68 8.73
N SER A 68 -10.55 -23.85 7.64
CA SER A 68 -10.31 -23.17 6.36
C SER A 68 -10.35 -21.64 6.51
N VAL A 69 -11.34 -21.13 7.27
CA VAL A 69 -11.48 -19.69 7.57
C VAL A 69 -10.24 -19.18 8.32
N SER A 70 -9.83 -19.87 9.38
CA SER A 70 -8.66 -19.48 10.18
C SER A 70 -7.37 -19.51 9.37
N TRP A 71 -7.13 -20.54 8.55
CA TRP A 71 -5.93 -20.62 7.72
C TRP A 71 -5.89 -19.58 6.62
N MET A 72 -7.04 -19.21 6.04
CA MET A 72 -7.09 -18.11 5.08
C MET A 72 -6.82 -16.76 5.74
N ALA A 73 -7.35 -16.53 6.95
CA ALA A 73 -7.04 -15.34 7.74
C ALA A 73 -5.53 -15.26 8.05
N VAL A 74 -4.90 -16.39 8.41
CA VAL A 74 -3.45 -16.49 8.60
C VAL A 74 -2.70 -16.16 7.31
N ALA A 75 -3.11 -16.71 6.16
CA ALA A 75 -2.50 -16.41 4.87
C ALA A 75 -2.54 -14.91 4.55
N VAL A 76 -3.70 -14.27 4.72
CA VAL A 76 -3.86 -12.82 4.50
C VAL A 76 -3.04 -11.99 5.49
N ALA A 77 -3.02 -12.37 6.77
CA ALA A 77 -2.22 -11.68 7.79
C ALA A 77 -0.71 -11.77 7.48
N VAL A 78 -0.22 -12.96 7.10
CA VAL A 78 1.18 -13.17 6.71
C VAL A 78 1.52 -12.37 5.45
N ALA A 79 0.63 -12.32 4.46
CA ALA A 79 0.80 -11.48 3.28
C ALA A 79 0.87 -9.98 3.64
N ALA A 80 0.00 -9.51 4.55
CA ALA A 80 0.01 -8.13 5.03
C ALA A 80 1.31 -7.78 5.76
N ILE A 81 1.79 -8.65 6.66
CA ILE A 81 3.08 -8.51 7.36
C ILE A 81 4.23 -8.41 6.37
N ALA A 82 4.28 -9.32 5.40
CA ALA A 82 5.31 -9.34 4.37
C ALA A 82 5.28 -8.07 3.50
N ALA A 83 4.10 -7.67 3.02
CA ALA A 83 3.92 -6.46 2.23
C ALA A 83 4.31 -5.20 3.01
N PHE A 84 3.94 -5.13 4.29
CA PHE A 84 4.26 -3.99 5.15
C PHE A 84 5.77 -3.91 5.44
N GLY A 85 6.42 -5.04 5.73
CA GLY A 85 7.87 -5.13 5.85
C GLY A 85 8.60 -4.68 4.57
N GLN A 86 8.13 -5.11 3.39
CA GLN A 86 8.67 -4.65 2.11
C GLN A 86 8.50 -3.13 1.92
N ALA A 87 7.34 -2.57 2.28
CA ALA A 87 7.07 -1.15 2.18
C ALA A 87 8.01 -0.33 3.08
N LEU A 88 8.20 -0.76 4.34
CA LEU A 88 9.13 -0.13 5.26
C LEU A 88 10.58 -0.17 4.73
N LEU A 89 11.04 -1.32 4.23
CA LEU A 89 12.37 -1.45 3.60
C LEU A 89 12.48 -0.73 2.25
N ALA A 90 11.36 -0.46 1.58
CA ALA A 90 11.33 0.34 0.38
C ALA A 90 11.59 1.79 0.74
N VAL A 91 10.92 2.36 1.74
CA VAL A 91 11.11 3.77 2.14
C VAL A 91 12.44 3.96 2.89
N GLY A 92 12.76 3.07 3.82
CA GLY A 92 13.78 3.27 4.84
C GLY A 92 13.13 3.86 6.10
N PRO A 93 12.81 3.05 7.12
CA PRO A 93 11.95 3.46 8.23
C PRO A 93 12.50 4.69 8.97
N ILE A 94 13.82 4.81 9.08
CA ILE A 94 14.47 5.97 9.68
C ILE A 94 15.11 6.84 8.62
N TRP A 95 14.71 8.11 8.58
CA TRP A 95 15.27 9.11 7.69
C TRP A 95 15.61 10.37 8.48
N ALA A 96 16.55 11.15 7.95
CA ALA A 96 16.89 12.46 8.48
C ALA A 96 16.96 13.45 7.32
N GLY A 97 16.34 14.63 7.47
CA GLY A 97 16.42 15.68 6.45
C GLY A 97 17.85 16.18 6.25
N SER A 98 18.11 16.76 5.08
CA SER A 98 19.44 17.25 4.67
C SER A 98 20.10 18.15 5.72
N ALA A 99 19.36 19.12 6.27
CA ALA A 99 19.86 20.00 7.33
C ALA A 99 20.27 19.24 8.61
N THR A 100 19.50 18.24 9.03
CA THR A 100 19.85 17.41 10.20
C THR A 100 21.10 16.56 9.91
N GLN A 101 21.24 16.04 8.70
CA GLN A 101 22.40 15.24 8.32
C GLN A 101 23.68 16.08 8.23
N ALA A 102 23.59 17.27 7.64
CA ALA A 102 24.72 18.16 7.42
C ALA A 102 25.21 18.82 8.72
N TRP A 103 24.29 19.31 9.56
CA TRP A 103 24.66 20.13 10.73
C TRP A 103 24.66 19.38 12.05
N ILE A 104 23.70 18.46 12.27
CA ILE A 104 23.54 17.78 13.57
C ILE A 104 24.31 16.46 13.58
N LEU A 105 24.12 15.61 12.58
CA LEU A 105 24.74 14.27 12.53
C LEU A 105 26.20 14.30 12.09
N ALA A 106 26.71 15.46 11.66
CA ALA A 106 28.13 15.69 11.41
C ALA A 106 28.88 16.15 12.68
N SER A 107 28.17 16.74 13.64
CA SER A 107 28.73 17.15 14.92
C SER A 107 29.00 15.93 15.84
N PRO A 108 29.87 16.05 16.86
CA PRO A 108 30.18 14.97 17.82
C PRO A 108 29.05 14.75 18.85
N VAL A 109 27.80 14.73 18.39
CA VAL A 109 26.61 14.45 19.21
C VAL A 109 26.26 12.96 19.08
N ASP A 110 25.82 12.34 20.17
CA ASP A 110 25.34 10.96 20.13
C ASP A 110 24.20 10.81 19.11
N ARG A 111 24.50 10.08 18.03
CA ARG A 111 23.60 9.81 16.91
C ARG A 111 22.34 9.08 17.36
N ARG A 112 22.46 8.15 18.32
CA ARG A 112 21.31 7.41 18.87
C ARG A 112 20.36 8.35 19.58
N ALA A 113 20.88 9.20 20.47
CA ALA A 113 20.08 10.20 21.16
C ALA A 113 19.46 11.22 20.19
N ALA A 114 20.15 11.59 19.10
CA ALA A 114 19.63 12.49 18.08
C ALA A 114 18.45 11.88 17.29
N LEU A 115 18.55 10.62 16.87
CA LEU A 115 17.55 9.92 16.05
C LEU A 115 16.39 9.31 16.86
N ARG A 116 16.50 9.19 18.18
CA ARG A 116 15.48 8.59 19.06
C ARG A 116 14.04 9.11 18.82
N PRO A 117 13.76 10.42 18.65
CA PRO A 117 12.39 10.89 18.43
C PRO A 117 11.82 10.43 17.10
N THR A 118 12.63 10.42 16.05
CA THR A 118 12.21 9.90 14.73
C THR A 118 11.93 8.41 14.82
N PHE A 119 12.75 7.66 15.55
CA PHE A 119 12.53 6.24 15.81
C PHE A 119 11.21 5.98 16.52
N VAL A 120 10.95 6.65 17.65
CA VAL A 120 9.68 6.51 18.39
C VAL A 120 8.48 6.88 17.51
N ARG A 121 8.55 7.98 16.75
CA ARG A 121 7.47 8.36 15.82
C ARG A 121 7.23 7.28 14.75
N THR A 122 8.30 6.66 14.25
CA THR A 122 8.20 5.61 13.24
C THR A 122 7.55 4.35 13.83
N LEU A 123 7.94 3.96 15.06
CA LEU A 123 7.29 2.85 15.77
C LEU A 123 5.79 3.12 15.96
N LEU A 124 5.42 4.31 16.43
CA LEU A 124 4.02 4.66 16.65
C LEU A 124 3.21 4.68 15.35
N LEU A 125 3.73 5.32 14.29
CA LEU A 125 3.04 5.37 13.00
C LEU A 125 2.89 3.97 12.38
N ALA A 126 3.92 3.14 12.50
CA ALA A 126 3.86 1.78 12.00
C ALA A 126 2.92 0.90 12.82
N GLY A 127 2.87 1.10 14.14
CA GLY A 127 1.89 0.46 15.01
C GLY A 127 0.48 0.88 14.65
N VAL A 128 0.18 2.17 14.52
CA VAL A 128 -1.15 2.65 14.11
C VAL A 128 -1.53 2.06 12.74
N ALA A 129 -0.62 2.06 11.77
CA ALA A 129 -0.88 1.45 10.47
C ALA A 129 -1.19 -0.07 10.59
N GLY A 130 -0.43 -0.80 11.40
CA GLY A 130 -0.69 -2.22 11.67
C GLY A 130 -2.03 -2.46 12.36
N ALA A 131 -2.41 -1.61 13.33
CA ALA A 131 -3.69 -1.65 14.02
C ALA A 131 -4.86 -1.43 13.06
N LEU A 132 -4.74 -0.46 12.15
CA LEU A 132 -5.76 -0.18 11.14
C LEU A 132 -5.94 -1.35 10.17
N VAL A 133 -4.83 -1.98 9.73
CA VAL A 133 -4.90 -3.16 8.85
C VAL A 133 -5.56 -4.34 9.56
N ALA A 134 -5.13 -4.66 10.78
CA ALA A 134 -5.71 -5.77 11.55
C ALA A 134 -7.18 -5.50 11.94
N GLY A 135 -7.50 -4.27 12.32
CA GLY A 135 -8.87 -3.84 12.60
C GLY A 135 -9.77 -3.94 11.37
N GLY A 136 -9.29 -3.51 10.20
CA GLY A 136 -10.01 -3.66 8.93
C GLY A 136 -10.27 -5.12 8.57
N LEU A 137 -9.29 -6.01 8.76
CA LEU A 137 -9.49 -7.46 8.57
C LEU A 137 -10.49 -8.05 9.57
N THR A 138 -10.54 -7.52 10.80
CA THR A 138 -11.46 -8.00 11.84
C THR A 138 -12.89 -7.52 11.62
N ALA A 139 -13.07 -6.29 11.11
CA ALA A 139 -14.38 -5.75 10.76
C ALA A 139 -15.10 -6.57 9.68
N ILE A 140 -14.35 -7.40 8.94
CA ILE A 140 -14.88 -8.32 7.92
C ILE A 140 -15.49 -9.59 8.56
N TYR A 141 -15.13 -9.96 9.79
CA TYR A 141 -15.51 -11.24 10.42
C TYR A 141 -16.36 -11.06 11.70
N PRO A 142 -17.64 -11.49 11.72
CA PRO A 142 -18.46 -11.53 12.92
C PRO A 142 -18.01 -12.62 13.93
N PRO A 143 -18.09 -12.40 15.26
CA PRO A 143 -18.53 -11.19 15.96
C PRO A 143 -17.39 -10.16 16.09
N TRP A 144 -17.37 -9.18 15.19
CA TRP A 144 -16.26 -8.24 15.05
C TRP A 144 -16.07 -7.36 16.29
N LEU A 145 -17.15 -6.94 16.97
CA LEU A 145 -17.08 -6.06 18.15
C LEU A 145 -16.22 -6.63 19.29
N VAL A 146 -16.27 -7.95 19.49
CA VAL A 146 -15.53 -8.63 20.57
C VAL A 146 -14.04 -8.72 20.24
N HIS A 147 -13.71 -8.98 18.97
CA HIS A 147 -12.34 -9.24 18.54
C HIS A 147 -11.59 -7.99 18.04
N LEU A 148 -12.31 -6.93 17.68
CA LEU A 148 -11.75 -5.69 17.13
C LEU A 148 -10.65 -5.07 18.01
N PRO A 149 -10.86 -4.80 19.32
CA PRO A 149 -9.82 -4.16 20.13
C PRO A 149 -8.56 -5.04 20.24
N TRP A 150 -8.72 -6.35 20.42
CA TRP A 150 -7.61 -7.29 20.56
C TRP A 150 -6.79 -7.43 19.28
N ASN A 151 -7.45 -7.49 18.13
CA ASN A 151 -6.78 -7.57 16.84
C ASN A 151 -6.12 -6.25 16.45
N MET A 152 -6.71 -5.10 16.80
CA MET A 152 -6.06 -3.79 16.64
C MET A 152 -4.80 -3.68 17.49
N ILE A 153 -4.83 -4.16 18.74
CA ILE A 153 -3.66 -4.22 19.63
C ILE A 153 -2.57 -5.12 19.03
N THR A 154 -2.94 -6.33 18.60
CA THR A 154 -2.00 -7.27 17.96
C THR A 154 -1.39 -6.68 16.69
N GLY A 155 -2.21 -6.02 15.85
CA GLY A 155 -1.75 -5.30 14.67
C GLY A 155 -0.78 -4.16 15.01
N PHE A 156 -1.04 -3.43 16.10
CA PHE A 156 -0.14 -2.40 16.60
C PHE A 156 1.22 -2.96 16.98
N GLU A 157 1.23 -4.04 17.75
CA GLU A 157 2.44 -4.71 18.21
C GLU A 157 3.29 -5.24 17.05
N ILE A 158 2.65 -5.90 16.08
CA ILE A 158 3.30 -6.38 14.86
C ILE A 158 3.89 -5.19 14.08
N GLY A 159 3.15 -4.09 13.95
CA GLY A 159 3.64 -2.88 13.29
C GLY A 159 4.88 -2.28 13.95
N VAL A 160 4.89 -2.21 15.28
CA VAL A 160 6.05 -1.78 16.09
C VAL A 160 7.24 -2.73 15.91
N ALA A 161 7.01 -4.03 15.98
CA ALA A 161 8.04 -5.05 15.80
C ALA A 161 8.69 -4.93 14.40
N LEU A 162 7.87 -4.84 13.35
CA LEU A 162 8.33 -4.69 11.97
C LEU A 162 9.13 -3.40 11.77
N ALA A 163 8.69 -2.27 12.33
CA ALA A 163 9.44 -1.03 12.26
C ALA A 163 10.81 -1.13 12.95
N GLY A 164 10.90 -1.80 14.09
CA GLY A 164 12.15 -2.08 14.79
C GLY A 164 13.10 -2.98 14.00
N ILE A 165 12.59 -4.13 13.53
CA ILE A 165 13.34 -5.12 12.74
C ILE A 165 13.85 -4.49 11.44
N THR A 166 13.01 -3.76 10.72
CA THR A 166 13.40 -3.10 9.46
C THR A 166 14.37 -1.95 9.69
N THR A 167 14.28 -1.23 10.82
CA THR A 167 15.28 -0.24 11.23
C THR A 167 16.64 -0.91 11.48
N SER A 168 16.65 -2.10 12.09
CA SER A 168 17.88 -2.87 12.28
C SER A 168 18.48 -3.32 10.94
N ALA A 169 17.65 -3.73 9.98
CA ALA A 169 18.09 -4.13 8.65
C ALA A 169 18.58 -2.96 7.78
N GLN A 170 18.22 -1.71 8.12
CA GLN A 170 18.60 -0.52 7.36
C GLN A 170 20.10 -0.18 7.46
N ARG A 171 20.87 -0.82 8.35
CA ARG A 171 22.29 -0.49 8.59
C ARG A 171 23.15 -0.69 7.35
N THR A 172 22.89 -1.74 6.57
CA THR A 172 23.67 -2.09 5.37
C THR A 172 22.80 -2.49 4.19
N VAL A 173 23.31 -2.32 2.97
CA VAL A 173 22.62 -2.75 1.73
C VAL A 173 22.39 -4.27 1.73
N ARG A 174 23.34 -5.04 2.29
CA ARG A 174 23.26 -6.50 2.40
C ARG A 174 22.10 -6.94 3.30
N GLU A 175 21.94 -6.32 4.47
CA GLU A 175 20.85 -6.62 5.40
C GLU A 175 19.50 -6.21 4.82
N VAL A 176 19.39 -5.03 4.19
CA VAL A 176 18.16 -4.64 3.47
C VAL A 176 17.80 -5.69 2.40
N ARG A 177 18.78 -6.17 1.62
CA ARG A 177 18.54 -7.20 0.61
C ARG A 177 18.09 -8.52 1.25
N ARG A 178 18.73 -8.96 2.34
CA ARG A 178 18.37 -10.19 3.06
C ARG A 178 16.95 -10.11 3.62
N SER A 179 16.58 -9.02 4.29
CA SER A 179 15.24 -8.83 4.83
C SER A 179 14.19 -8.71 3.73
N ARG A 180 14.51 -8.11 2.58
CA ARG A 180 13.61 -8.14 1.41
C ARG A 180 13.41 -9.55 0.86
N ILE A 181 14.44 -10.39 0.83
CA ILE A 181 14.29 -11.78 0.42
C ILE A 181 13.41 -12.52 1.44
N PHE A 182 13.67 -12.34 2.74
CA PHE A 182 12.85 -12.93 3.81
C PHE A 182 11.37 -12.58 3.67
N PHE A 183 11.02 -11.29 3.53
CA PHE A 183 9.63 -10.90 3.36
C PHE A 183 9.04 -11.36 2.01
N ALA A 184 9.85 -11.50 0.96
CA ALA A 184 9.37 -12.08 -0.31
C ALA A 184 9.06 -13.58 -0.17
N VAL A 185 9.88 -14.33 0.57
CA VAL A 185 9.62 -15.74 0.89
C VAL A 185 8.37 -15.87 1.75
N LEU A 186 8.22 -15.02 2.77
CA LEU A 186 7.04 -14.98 3.63
C LEU A 186 5.76 -14.72 2.83
N LEU A 187 5.82 -13.82 1.85
CA LEU A 187 4.72 -13.56 0.91
C LEU A 187 4.42 -14.79 0.03
N GLY A 188 5.45 -15.50 -0.42
CA GLY A 188 5.29 -16.77 -1.15
C GLY A 188 4.60 -17.84 -0.30
N ILE A 189 4.98 -17.97 0.98
CA ILE A 189 4.34 -18.88 1.93
C ILE A 189 2.86 -18.52 2.09
N ALA A 190 2.52 -17.24 2.24
CA ALA A 190 1.13 -16.79 2.34
C ALA A 190 0.30 -17.18 1.11
N VAL A 191 0.87 -17.04 -0.10
CA VAL A 191 0.19 -17.45 -1.34
C VAL A 191 -0.04 -18.95 -1.37
N VAL A 192 0.96 -19.75 -0.97
CA VAL A 192 0.82 -21.21 -0.90
C VAL A 192 -0.25 -21.61 0.11
N LEU A 193 -0.24 -21.03 1.31
CA LEU A 193 -1.26 -21.28 2.34
C LEU A 193 -2.67 -20.92 1.83
N GLY A 194 -2.83 -19.75 1.20
CA GLY A 194 -4.09 -19.35 0.60
C GLY A 194 -4.54 -20.29 -0.52
N GLY A 195 -3.60 -20.78 -1.33
CA GLY A 195 -3.86 -21.76 -2.39
C GLY A 195 -4.30 -23.13 -1.86
N VAL A 196 -3.66 -23.63 -0.80
CA VAL A 196 -4.05 -24.89 -0.12
C VAL A 196 -5.50 -24.82 0.36
N VAL A 197 -5.87 -23.71 1.01
CA VAL A 197 -7.25 -23.51 1.47
C VAL A 197 -8.22 -23.30 0.29
N ALA A 198 -7.81 -22.55 -0.73
CA ALA A 198 -8.64 -22.31 -1.92
C ALA A 198 -8.93 -23.60 -2.72
N LEU A 199 -8.00 -24.55 -2.71
CA LEU A 199 -8.16 -25.89 -3.30
C LEU A 199 -8.95 -26.86 -2.39
N GLN A 200 -9.50 -26.37 -1.27
CA GLN A 200 -10.25 -27.17 -0.30
C GLN A 200 -9.49 -28.40 0.21
N LEU A 201 -8.17 -28.30 0.29
CA LEU A 201 -7.36 -29.36 0.89
C LEU A 201 -7.62 -29.41 2.39
N ASP A 202 -7.58 -30.62 2.95
CA ASP A 202 -7.80 -30.82 4.37
C ASP A 202 -6.72 -30.09 5.19
N VAL A 203 -7.16 -29.32 6.18
CA VAL A 203 -6.28 -28.47 7.00
C VAL A 203 -6.61 -28.66 8.48
N PRO A 204 -5.59 -28.78 9.34
CA PRO A 204 -5.82 -29.01 10.76
C PRO A 204 -6.49 -27.78 11.39
N ALA A 205 -7.39 -28.01 12.35
CA ALA A 205 -7.99 -26.93 13.11
C ALA A 205 -6.91 -26.20 13.94
N VAL A 206 -6.83 -24.87 13.79
CA VAL A 206 -5.94 -24.01 14.58
C VAL A 206 -6.77 -23.21 15.56
N SER A 207 -6.72 -23.59 16.84
CA SER A 207 -7.26 -22.78 17.93
C SER A 207 -6.11 -22.02 18.61
N VAL A 208 -6.08 -20.69 18.48
CA VAL A 208 -5.15 -19.85 19.23
C VAL A 208 -5.83 -19.38 20.52
N PRO A 209 -5.29 -19.70 21.71
CA PRO A 209 -5.83 -19.20 22.97
C PRO A 209 -5.72 -17.67 23.06
N MET A 210 -6.84 -16.96 23.20
CA MET A 210 -6.88 -15.48 23.22
C MET A 210 -6.31 -14.86 24.53
N ASP A 211 -6.15 -15.65 25.58
CA ASP A 211 -5.52 -15.28 26.86
C ASP A 211 -4.02 -14.94 26.73
N ARG A 212 -3.38 -15.33 25.63
CA ARG A 212 -1.94 -15.13 25.40
C ARG A 212 -1.57 -13.84 24.65
N VAL A 213 -2.57 -13.09 24.16
CA VAL A 213 -2.39 -11.80 23.46
C VAL A 213 -1.57 -10.77 24.26
N PRO A 214 -1.81 -10.54 25.58
CA PRO A 214 -1.01 -9.57 26.33
C PRO A 214 0.45 -10.01 26.54
N LEU A 215 0.75 -11.31 26.54
CA LEU A 215 2.14 -11.79 26.63
C LEU A 215 2.89 -11.58 25.31
N SER A 216 2.24 -11.77 24.16
CA SER A 216 2.83 -11.42 22.86
C SER A 216 3.11 -9.92 22.73
N ALA A 217 2.35 -9.06 23.42
CA ALA A 217 2.53 -7.62 23.39
C ALA A 217 3.91 -7.15 23.83
N LEU A 218 4.31 -7.58 25.03
CA LEU A 218 5.61 -7.22 25.60
C LEU A 218 6.75 -7.78 24.75
N VAL A 219 6.59 -8.99 24.22
CA VAL A 219 7.61 -9.64 23.40
C VAL A 219 7.77 -8.93 22.05
N LEU A 220 6.69 -8.62 21.34
CA LEU A 220 6.76 -7.99 20.01
C LEU A 220 7.24 -6.53 20.09
N ILE A 221 6.67 -5.74 20.99
CA ILE A 221 7.11 -4.36 21.22
C ILE A 221 8.56 -4.36 21.71
N GLY A 222 8.87 -5.22 22.68
CA GLY A 222 10.22 -5.41 23.20
C GLY A 222 11.21 -5.77 22.10
N THR A 223 10.86 -6.71 21.21
CA THR A 223 11.69 -7.12 20.06
C THR A 223 11.93 -5.94 19.11
N GLY A 224 10.89 -5.17 18.77
CA GLY A 224 11.02 -3.99 17.91
C GLY A 224 11.97 -2.94 18.51
N VAL A 225 11.81 -2.62 19.79
CA VAL A 225 12.67 -1.66 20.49
C VAL A 225 14.09 -2.19 20.65
N PHE A 226 14.25 -3.45 21.06
CA PHE A 226 15.55 -4.08 21.32
C PHE A 226 16.39 -4.24 20.05
N THR A 227 15.77 -4.58 18.92
CA THR A 227 16.48 -4.71 17.63
C THR A 227 16.78 -3.35 16.98
N GLY A 228 15.81 -2.44 17.00
CA GLY A 228 15.89 -1.15 16.32
C GLY A 228 16.70 -0.09 17.08
N TYR A 229 16.58 -0.02 18.41
CA TYR A 229 17.19 1.08 19.18
C TYR A 229 18.74 1.08 19.17
N PRO A 230 19.44 -0.08 19.28
CA PRO A 230 20.89 -0.14 19.09
C PRO A 230 21.32 0.09 17.63
N ALA A 231 20.42 -0.12 16.66
CA ALA A 231 20.74 0.11 15.25
C ALA A 231 21.01 1.58 14.94
N LEU A 232 20.38 2.50 15.69
CA LEU A 232 20.45 3.94 15.43
C LEU A 232 21.88 4.51 15.45
N SER A 233 22.75 3.99 16.32
CA SER A 233 24.16 4.43 16.36
C SER A 233 24.96 3.96 15.14
N ARG A 234 24.52 2.88 14.49
CA ARG A 234 25.18 2.24 13.34
C ARG A 234 24.63 2.68 11.99
N LEU A 235 23.65 3.58 11.96
CA LEU A 235 23.11 4.11 10.70
C LEU A 235 24.09 5.12 10.08
N HIS A 236 24.47 4.87 8.83
CA HIS A 236 25.35 5.73 8.03
C HIS A 236 24.54 6.82 7.31
N ARG A 237 25.20 7.91 6.88
CA ARG A 237 24.56 9.02 6.13
C ARG A 237 23.80 8.52 4.90
N GLY A 238 24.41 7.62 4.13
CA GLY A 238 23.76 7.01 2.96
C GLY A 238 22.49 6.21 3.30
N ALA A 239 22.41 5.58 4.48
CA ALA A 239 21.20 4.87 4.89
C ALA A 239 20.06 5.84 5.26
N LEU A 240 20.39 7.02 5.79
CA LEU A 240 19.44 8.02 6.27
C LEU A 240 18.90 8.94 5.15
N SER A 241 19.67 9.17 4.09
CA SER A 241 19.25 9.97 2.92
C SER A 241 18.32 9.21 1.98
N VAL A 242 18.39 7.87 1.98
CA VAL A 242 17.61 7.00 1.09
C VAL A 242 16.09 7.15 1.25
N GLY A 243 15.62 7.60 2.42
CA GLY A 243 14.21 7.86 2.71
C GLY A 243 13.79 9.33 2.67
N SER A 244 14.73 10.28 2.74
CA SER A 244 14.37 11.71 2.81
C SER A 244 13.69 12.20 1.54
N ASP A 245 14.19 11.77 0.37
CA ASP A 245 13.67 12.22 -0.92
C ASP A 245 12.25 11.71 -1.15
N LEU A 246 11.97 10.47 -0.72
CA LEU A 246 10.63 9.88 -0.80
C LEU A 246 9.65 10.50 0.19
N VAL A 247 10.09 10.80 1.41
CA VAL A 247 9.22 11.44 2.39
C VAL A 247 8.94 12.88 2.03
N GLN A 248 9.92 13.60 1.45
CA GLN A 248 9.69 14.93 0.90
C GLN A 248 8.74 14.88 -0.29
N ALA A 249 8.96 13.96 -1.23
CA ALA A 249 8.04 13.74 -2.34
C ALA A 249 6.63 13.40 -1.83
N ALA A 250 6.50 12.52 -0.83
CA ALA A 250 5.22 12.18 -0.23
C ALA A 250 4.57 13.36 0.48
N ALA A 251 5.32 14.15 1.25
CA ALA A 251 4.79 15.34 1.92
C ALA A 251 4.27 16.38 0.91
N VAL A 252 5.02 16.63 -0.17
CA VAL A 252 4.57 17.51 -1.26
C VAL A 252 3.36 16.90 -1.96
N SER A 253 3.39 15.60 -2.26
CA SER A 253 2.27 14.90 -2.90
C SER A 253 0.99 14.97 -2.07
N THR A 254 1.08 14.76 -0.75
CA THR A 254 -0.07 14.84 0.16
C THR A 254 -0.57 16.27 0.28
N ALA A 255 0.33 17.25 0.43
CA ALA A 255 -0.04 18.66 0.53
C ALA A 255 -0.75 19.17 -0.74
N TRP A 256 -0.37 18.66 -1.90
CA TRP A 256 -0.96 19.04 -3.20
C TRP A 256 -1.99 18.04 -3.72
N LEU A 257 -2.31 16.99 -2.95
CA LEU A 257 -3.17 15.86 -3.33
C LEU A 257 -2.77 15.20 -4.66
N ASP A 258 -1.51 15.32 -5.06
CA ASP A 258 -0.97 14.76 -6.29
C ASP A 258 -0.04 13.58 -6.01
N LEU A 259 -0.63 12.38 -5.97
CA LEU A 259 0.09 11.13 -5.76
C LEU A 259 1.03 10.75 -6.92
N SER A 260 0.91 11.41 -8.08
CA SER A 260 1.79 11.16 -9.23
C SER A 260 3.24 11.53 -8.93
N LEU A 261 3.47 12.52 -8.06
CA LEU A 261 4.79 12.95 -7.60
C LEU A 261 5.50 11.87 -6.77
N ILE A 262 4.77 11.08 -5.96
CA ILE A 262 5.35 9.90 -5.29
C ILE A 262 5.76 8.86 -6.33
N SER A 263 4.89 8.61 -7.31
CA SER A 263 5.11 7.58 -8.33
C SER A 263 6.35 7.90 -9.19
N SER A 264 6.55 9.18 -9.54
CA SER A 264 7.71 9.64 -10.31
C SER A 264 9.00 9.56 -9.48
N ALA A 265 8.97 9.96 -8.21
CA ALA A 265 10.09 9.83 -7.29
C ALA A 265 10.50 8.35 -7.10
N LEU A 266 9.52 7.46 -6.94
CA LEU A 266 9.75 6.01 -6.87
C LEU A 266 10.35 5.46 -8.17
N MET A 267 9.89 5.93 -9.34
CA MET A 267 10.40 5.53 -10.64
C MET A 267 11.87 5.95 -10.83
N VAL A 268 12.22 7.21 -10.52
CA VAL A 268 13.61 7.70 -10.61
C VAL A 268 14.51 6.91 -9.68
N ARG A 269 14.08 6.70 -8.44
CA ARG A 269 14.83 5.92 -7.45
C ARG A 269 15.04 4.48 -7.89
N ARG A 270 14.02 3.88 -8.52
CA ARG A 270 14.07 2.53 -9.08
C ARG A 270 15.07 2.46 -10.24
N ALA A 271 15.04 3.42 -11.16
CA ALA A 271 15.99 3.51 -12.27
C ALA A 271 17.44 3.61 -11.76
N ARG A 272 17.69 4.48 -10.77
CA ARG A 272 19.01 4.63 -10.13
C ARG A 272 19.50 3.33 -9.46
N ARG A 273 18.61 2.57 -8.84
CA ARG A 273 18.97 1.27 -8.21
C ARG A 273 19.37 0.20 -9.22
N ILE A 274 18.79 0.21 -10.41
CA ILE A 274 19.18 -0.72 -11.46
C ILE A 274 20.51 -0.28 -12.09
N GLY A 275 20.68 1.03 -12.29
CA GLY A 275 21.90 1.62 -12.83
C GLY A 275 22.08 1.33 -14.32
N ARG A 276 22.47 0.10 -14.67
CA ARG A 276 22.70 -0.35 -16.04
C ARG A 276 21.84 -1.55 -16.39
N VAL A 277 21.25 -1.51 -17.58
CA VAL A 277 20.55 -2.66 -18.18
C VAL A 277 21.24 -3.04 -19.47
N ARG A 278 21.29 -4.35 -19.77
CA ARG A 278 21.68 -4.83 -21.10
C ARG A 278 20.55 -4.51 -22.08
N SER A 279 20.88 -3.95 -23.24
CA SER A 279 19.92 -3.80 -24.33
C SER A 279 19.41 -5.19 -24.73
N VAL A 280 18.13 -5.27 -25.09
CA VAL A 280 17.50 -6.49 -25.57
C VAL A 280 17.03 -6.19 -26.99
N ARG A 281 17.39 -7.04 -27.95
CA ARG A 281 16.86 -6.94 -29.30
C ARG A 281 15.39 -7.32 -29.27
N LEU A 282 14.54 -6.42 -29.74
CA LEU A 282 13.12 -6.68 -29.96
C LEU A 282 12.97 -7.22 -31.39
N TRP A 283 11.98 -8.07 -31.61
CA TRP A 283 11.76 -8.76 -32.88
C TRP A 283 10.26 -8.75 -33.21
N GLY A 284 9.91 -9.14 -34.43
CA GLY A 284 8.54 -9.18 -34.93
C GLY A 284 8.04 -7.83 -35.48
N SER A 285 6.72 -7.71 -35.60
CA SER A 285 6.07 -6.45 -35.99
C SER A 285 6.33 -5.35 -34.96
N ARG A 286 6.09 -4.10 -35.36
CA ARG A 286 6.25 -2.94 -34.50
C ARG A 286 5.39 -3.03 -33.23
N GLU A 287 4.15 -3.46 -33.38
CA GLU A 287 3.20 -3.64 -32.28
C GLU A 287 3.70 -4.72 -31.33
N PHE A 288 4.15 -5.86 -31.88
CA PHE A 288 4.67 -6.96 -31.08
C PHE A 288 5.95 -6.59 -30.34
N ALA A 289 6.82 -5.80 -30.96
CA ALA A 289 8.04 -5.29 -30.33
C ALA A 289 7.72 -4.42 -29.09
N PHE A 290 6.65 -3.61 -29.14
CA PHE A 290 6.21 -2.83 -27.99
C PHE A 290 5.62 -3.69 -26.86
N VAL A 291 4.85 -4.73 -27.19
CA VAL A 291 4.40 -5.72 -26.18
C VAL A 291 5.60 -6.42 -25.54
N LEU A 292 6.58 -6.82 -26.35
CA LEU A 292 7.80 -7.45 -25.87
C LEU A 292 8.63 -6.49 -25.00
N ALA A 293 8.65 -5.20 -25.31
CA ALA A 293 9.30 -4.19 -24.48
C ALA A 293 8.67 -4.11 -23.08
N ASP A 294 7.34 -4.18 -22.99
CA ASP A 294 6.61 -4.24 -21.72
C ASP A 294 6.88 -5.54 -20.96
N LEU A 295 7.00 -6.67 -21.65
CA LEU A 295 7.37 -7.94 -21.04
C LEU A 295 8.81 -7.94 -20.52
N VAL A 296 9.76 -7.37 -21.28
CA VAL A 296 11.15 -7.18 -20.85
C VAL A 296 11.21 -6.27 -19.63
N ARG A 297 10.37 -5.23 -19.59
CA ARG A 297 10.21 -4.38 -18.41
C ARG A 297 9.72 -5.21 -17.22
N LEU A 298 8.70 -6.05 -17.39
CA LEU A 298 8.21 -6.92 -16.32
C LEU A 298 9.29 -7.88 -15.79
N ARG A 299 10.07 -8.48 -16.69
CA ARG A 299 11.20 -9.36 -16.32
C ARG A 299 12.27 -8.65 -15.51
N ARG A 300 12.53 -7.37 -15.80
CA ARG A 300 13.47 -6.53 -15.01
C ARG A 300 12.89 -6.13 -13.65
N TYR A 301 11.59 -6.28 -13.45
CA TYR A 301 10.87 -5.89 -12.25
C TYR A 301 9.99 -7.02 -11.70
N PRO A 302 10.58 -8.12 -11.20
CA PRO A 302 9.83 -9.27 -10.69
C PRO A 302 8.93 -8.89 -9.51
N ALA A 303 9.27 -7.84 -8.75
CA ALA A 303 8.44 -7.33 -7.66
C ALA A 303 7.00 -7.00 -8.10
N THR A 304 6.81 -6.56 -9.35
CA THR A 304 5.47 -6.30 -9.90
C THR A 304 4.65 -7.60 -9.97
N VAL A 305 5.26 -8.69 -10.44
CA VAL A 305 4.64 -10.02 -10.52
C VAL A 305 4.42 -10.60 -9.13
N VAL A 306 5.38 -10.43 -8.22
CA VAL A 306 5.26 -10.90 -6.84
C VAL A 306 4.04 -10.28 -6.16
N VAL A 307 3.83 -8.96 -6.29
CA VAL A 307 2.64 -8.34 -5.69
C VAL A 307 1.36 -8.69 -6.45
N TRP A 308 1.43 -8.91 -7.76
CA TRP A 308 0.29 -9.46 -8.53
C TRP A 308 -0.12 -10.80 -7.90
N VAL A 309 0.78 -11.79 -7.83
CA VAL A 309 0.50 -13.12 -7.25
C VAL A 309 0.04 -13.02 -5.79
N ALA A 310 0.64 -12.14 -5.00
CA ALA A 310 0.30 -11.96 -3.59
C ALA A 310 -1.13 -11.47 -3.31
N LEU A 311 -1.81 -10.89 -4.30
CA LEU A 311 -3.19 -10.48 -4.16
C LEU A 311 -4.18 -11.66 -4.34
N LEU A 312 -3.72 -12.84 -4.82
CA LEU A 312 -4.59 -13.96 -5.21
C LEU A 312 -5.40 -14.51 -4.05
N PRO A 313 -4.86 -14.62 -2.81
CA PRO A 313 -5.64 -15.10 -1.68
C PRO A 313 -6.81 -14.18 -1.28
N VAL A 314 -6.83 -12.90 -1.72
CA VAL A 314 -7.79 -11.91 -1.22
C VAL A 314 -9.25 -12.23 -1.65
N PRO A 315 -9.56 -12.53 -2.92
CA PRO A 315 -10.92 -12.94 -3.28
C PRO A 315 -11.38 -14.24 -2.62
N PHE A 316 -10.48 -15.20 -2.40
CA PHE A 316 -10.82 -16.44 -1.69
C PHE A 316 -11.12 -16.17 -0.21
N PHE A 317 -10.36 -15.28 0.43
CA PHE A 317 -10.69 -14.83 1.78
C PHE A 317 -12.06 -14.15 1.85
N ALA A 318 -12.37 -13.31 0.88
CA ALA A 318 -13.69 -12.70 0.75
C ALA A 318 -14.80 -13.76 0.59
N ALA A 319 -14.59 -14.78 -0.24
CA ALA A 319 -15.57 -15.85 -0.44
C ALA A 319 -15.90 -16.65 0.84
N VAL A 320 -14.92 -16.77 1.74
CA VAL A 320 -15.05 -17.50 3.00
C VAL A 320 -15.60 -16.62 4.13
N SER A 321 -15.40 -15.31 4.05
CA SER A 321 -15.65 -14.38 5.18
C SER A 321 -16.77 -13.38 4.95
N LEU A 322 -17.09 -13.06 3.70
CA LEU A 322 -18.10 -12.05 3.33
C LEU A 322 -19.36 -12.71 2.75
N SER A 323 -20.43 -11.93 2.68
CA SER A 323 -21.62 -12.30 1.92
C SER A 323 -21.25 -12.62 0.46
N PRO A 324 -21.84 -13.65 -0.16
CA PRO A 324 -21.63 -14.02 -1.56
C PRO A 324 -21.68 -12.86 -2.55
N VAL A 325 -22.54 -11.88 -2.30
CA VAL A 325 -22.75 -10.71 -3.17
C VAL A 325 -21.56 -9.73 -3.12
N ALA A 326 -20.85 -9.66 -1.99
CA ALA A 326 -19.69 -8.78 -1.82
C ALA A 326 -18.41 -9.31 -2.49
N VAL A 327 -18.37 -10.61 -2.85
CA VAL A 327 -17.17 -11.25 -3.41
C VAL A 327 -16.83 -10.71 -4.79
N GLY A 328 -17.85 -10.45 -5.63
CA GLY A 328 -17.67 -9.85 -6.97
C GLY A 328 -16.95 -8.49 -6.93
N PRO A 329 -17.45 -7.51 -6.17
CA PRO A 329 -16.78 -6.22 -5.97
C PRO A 329 -15.35 -6.35 -5.43
N VAL A 330 -15.09 -7.26 -4.48
CA VAL A 330 -13.73 -7.50 -3.97
C VAL A 330 -12.82 -8.06 -5.08
N GLN A 331 -13.34 -8.98 -5.90
CA GLN A 331 -12.61 -9.49 -7.07
C GLN A 331 -12.32 -8.37 -8.07
N LEU A 332 -13.27 -7.48 -8.37
CA LEU A 332 -13.06 -6.32 -9.26
C LEU A 332 -11.99 -5.37 -8.71
N LEU A 333 -12.06 -5.01 -7.42
CA LEU A 333 -11.09 -4.12 -6.77
C LEU A 333 -9.67 -4.70 -6.80
N THR A 334 -9.55 -5.99 -6.51
CA THR A 334 -8.26 -6.70 -6.54
C THR A 334 -7.77 -6.95 -7.96
N ALA A 335 -8.64 -7.22 -8.91
CA ALA A 335 -8.33 -7.33 -10.34
C ALA A 335 -7.79 -6.01 -10.89
N TYR A 336 -8.44 -4.89 -10.55
CA TYR A 336 -7.92 -3.55 -10.84
C TYR A 336 -6.53 -3.38 -10.22
N ALA A 337 -6.38 -3.64 -8.91
CA ALA A 337 -5.12 -3.46 -8.21
C ALA A 337 -3.99 -4.31 -8.79
N ALA A 338 -4.29 -5.52 -9.28
CA ALA A 338 -3.36 -6.43 -9.93
C ALA A 338 -2.98 -5.94 -11.35
N ALA A 339 -3.97 -5.65 -12.20
CA ALA A 339 -3.78 -5.17 -13.57
C ALA A 339 -3.03 -3.82 -13.62
N ASP A 340 -3.32 -2.93 -12.67
CA ASP A 340 -2.69 -1.63 -12.53
C ASP A 340 -1.16 -1.71 -12.36
N ARG A 341 -0.64 -2.80 -11.77
CA ARG A 341 0.81 -3.05 -11.63
C ARG A 341 1.49 -3.31 -12.96
N LEU A 342 0.76 -3.88 -13.92
CA LEU A 342 1.26 -4.18 -15.26
C LEU A 342 1.14 -2.98 -16.21
N ALA A 343 0.30 -1.99 -15.88
CA ALA A 343 0.02 -0.82 -16.71
C ALA A 343 1.13 0.25 -16.76
N GLY A 344 2.35 -0.05 -16.33
CA GLY A 344 3.40 0.97 -16.28
C GLY A 344 3.96 1.35 -17.67
N GLY A 345 3.87 0.48 -18.68
CA GLY A 345 4.21 0.82 -20.08
C GLY A 345 3.25 1.87 -20.62
N LEU A 346 1.95 1.58 -20.49
CA LEU A 346 0.85 2.49 -20.83
C LEU A 346 1.04 3.87 -20.20
N ARG A 347 1.27 3.95 -18.89
CA ARG A 347 1.51 5.24 -18.18
C ARG A 347 2.72 6.02 -18.69
N THR A 348 3.78 5.31 -19.07
CA THR A 348 5.01 5.97 -19.56
C THR A 348 4.75 6.65 -20.90
N ILE A 349 3.95 6.01 -21.76
CA ILE A 349 3.64 6.50 -23.10
C ILE A 349 2.56 7.55 -23.08
N THR A 350 1.52 7.39 -22.27
CA THR A 350 0.48 8.41 -22.09
C THR A 350 1.04 9.67 -21.43
N GLY A 351 2.02 9.52 -20.53
CA GLY A 351 2.66 10.63 -19.83
C GLY A 351 3.60 11.49 -20.66
N SER A 352 3.96 11.11 -21.90
CA SER A 352 4.89 11.88 -22.73
C SER A 352 4.46 11.93 -24.20
N ALA A 353 3.99 13.10 -24.64
CA ALA A 353 3.68 13.36 -26.05
C ALA A 353 4.92 13.28 -26.94
N ALA A 354 6.08 13.74 -26.46
CA ALA A 354 7.34 13.66 -27.20
C ALA A 354 7.75 12.21 -27.46
N LEU A 355 7.57 11.32 -26.47
CA LEU A 355 7.86 9.89 -26.63
C LEU A 355 6.93 9.25 -27.66
N ARG A 356 5.62 9.57 -27.63
CA ARG A 356 4.66 9.08 -28.62
C ARG A 356 5.03 9.50 -30.04
N ARG A 357 5.43 10.77 -30.22
CA ARG A 357 5.91 11.29 -31.51
C ARG A 357 7.19 10.60 -31.97
N ALA A 358 8.14 10.39 -31.06
CA ALA A 358 9.41 9.71 -31.38
C ALA A 358 9.22 8.23 -31.75
N LEU A 359 8.24 7.56 -31.16
CA LEU A 359 7.90 6.18 -31.48
C LEU A 359 7.08 6.05 -32.77
N GLY A 360 6.48 7.14 -33.26
CA GLY A 360 5.65 7.21 -34.48
C GLY A 360 4.23 6.63 -34.31
N GLY A 361 3.45 6.56 -35.39
CA GLY A 361 2.10 5.96 -35.39
C GLY A 361 1.02 6.83 -34.74
N THR A 362 -0.19 6.26 -34.58
CA THR A 362 -1.31 6.98 -33.96
C THR A 362 -1.31 6.81 -32.45
N ASP A 363 -1.79 7.83 -31.73
CA ASP A 363 -1.91 7.80 -30.28
C ASP A 363 -2.78 6.64 -29.78
N ALA A 364 -3.83 6.31 -30.53
CA ALA A 364 -4.74 5.21 -30.21
C ALA A 364 -4.06 3.85 -30.35
N SER A 365 -3.27 3.62 -31.42
CA SER A 365 -2.60 2.34 -31.61
C SER A 365 -1.53 2.10 -30.55
N LEU A 366 -0.73 3.12 -30.21
CA LEU A 366 0.25 3.02 -29.12
C LEU A 366 -0.42 2.69 -27.79
N ARG A 367 -1.52 3.36 -27.44
CA ARG A 367 -2.24 3.07 -26.20
C ARG A 367 -2.83 1.66 -26.20
N ALA A 368 -3.42 1.20 -27.31
CA ALA A 368 -3.98 -0.13 -27.42
C ALA A 368 -2.91 -1.22 -27.22
N VAL A 369 -1.75 -1.07 -27.86
CA VAL A 369 -0.64 -2.01 -27.75
C VAL A 369 -0.12 -2.11 -26.31
N HIS A 370 0.03 -0.99 -25.61
CA HIS A 370 0.45 -0.97 -24.21
C HIS A 370 -0.66 -1.31 -23.19
N LEU A 371 -1.90 -1.45 -23.66
CA LEU A 371 -3.02 -1.95 -22.87
C LEU A 371 -3.09 -3.49 -22.90
N VAL A 372 -2.47 -4.16 -23.87
CA VAL A 372 -2.50 -5.62 -24.00
C VAL A 372 -2.00 -6.32 -22.74
N LEU A 373 -0.85 -5.92 -22.19
CA LEU A 373 -0.29 -6.58 -21.01
C LEU A 373 -1.16 -6.44 -19.75
N PRO A 374 -1.62 -5.24 -19.34
CA PRO A 374 -2.55 -5.13 -18.21
C PRO A 374 -3.91 -5.80 -18.49
N ALA A 375 -4.39 -5.84 -19.73
CA ALA A 375 -5.62 -6.54 -20.09
C ALA A 375 -5.48 -8.06 -19.93
N LEU A 376 -4.41 -8.66 -20.48
CA LEU A 376 -4.11 -10.08 -20.27
C LEU A 376 -3.95 -10.40 -18.78
N GLY A 377 -3.25 -9.53 -18.04
CA GLY A 377 -3.11 -9.69 -16.60
C GLY A 377 -4.43 -9.64 -15.84
N ALA A 378 -5.38 -8.78 -16.24
CA ALA A 378 -6.72 -8.72 -15.65
C ALA A 378 -7.54 -9.99 -15.99
N VAL A 379 -7.49 -10.46 -17.24
CA VAL A 379 -8.20 -11.66 -17.67
C VAL A 379 -7.67 -12.90 -16.94
N VAL A 380 -6.35 -13.12 -16.94
CA VAL A 380 -5.73 -14.25 -16.23
C VAL A 380 -6.03 -14.17 -14.74
N TRP A 381 -6.01 -12.97 -14.15
CA TRP A 381 -6.39 -12.77 -12.75
C TRP A 381 -7.81 -13.23 -12.45
N CYS A 382 -8.77 -12.74 -13.23
CA CYS A 382 -10.18 -13.05 -13.06
C CYS A 382 -10.46 -14.54 -13.30
N LEU A 383 -9.74 -15.19 -14.23
CA LEU A 383 -9.82 -16.63 -14.43
C LEU A 383 -9.31 -17.41 -13.21
N LEU A 384 -8.13 -17.05 -12.67
CA LEU A 384 -7.56 -17.72 -11.50
C LEU A 384 -8.41 -17.55 -10.23
N THR A 385 -9.14 -16.44 -10.13
CA THR A 385 -9.99 -16.11 -8.99
C THR A 385 -11.47 -16.42 -9.23
N ALA A 386 -11.84 -16.95 -10.40
CA ALA A 386 -13.23 -17.25 -10.75
C ALA A 386 -13.83 -18.33 -9.83
N ALA A 387 -13.01 -19.28 -9.37
CA ALA A 387 -13.43 -20.30 -8.42
C ALA A 387 -13.84 -19.74 -7.04
N ALA A 388 -13.44 -18.51 -6.71
CA ALA A 388 -13.87 -17.83 -5.49
C ALA A 388 -15.29 -17.25 -5.63
N LEU A 389 -15.83 -17.10 -6.84
CA LEU A 389 -17.11 -16.44 -7.07
C LEU A 389 -18.28 -17.42 -6.85
N PRO A 390 -19.16 -17.15 -5.87
CA PRO A 390 -20.29 -18.03 -5.58
C PRO A 390 -21.48 -17.84 -6.53
N ILE A 391 -21.65 -16.63 -7.10
CA ILE A 391 -22.82 -16.25 -7.91
C ILE A 391 -22.37 -15.90 -9.32
N ALA A 392 -22.98 -16.57 -10.30
CA ALA A 392 -22.78 -16.34 -11.73
C ALA A 392 -21.29 -16.09 -12.08
N PRO A 393 -20.40 -17.08 -11.84
CA PRO A 393 -18.95 -16.85 -11.82
C PRO A 393 -18.41 -16.32 -13.16
N VAL A 394 -18.97 -16.78 -14.28
CA VAL A 394 -18.55 -16.35 -15.62
C VAL A 394 -18.88 -14.88 -15.90
N PRO A 395 -20.14 -14.40 -15.84
CA PRO A 395 -20.44 -12.99 -16.08
C PRO A 395 -19.80 -12.07 -15.03
N THR A 396 -19.77 -12.48 -13.76
CA THR A 396 -19.14 -11.69 -12.68
C THR A 396 -17.63 -11.53 -12.91
N ALA A 397 -16.92 -12.61 -13.30
CA ALA A 397 -15.50 -12.53 -13.64
C ALA A 397 -15.25 -11.69 -14.91
N ALA A 398 -16.15 -11.78 -15.91
CA ALA A 398 -16.06 -10.97 -17.13
C ALA A 398 -16.24 -9.48 -16.83
N ILE A 399 -17.24 -9.11 -16.01
CA ILE A 399 -17.46 -7.73 -15.53
C ILE A 399 -16.25 -7.25 -14.74
N SER A 400 -15.70 -8.07 -13.83
CA SER A 400 -14.49 -7.75 -13.08
C SER A 400 -13.29 -7.49 -14.00
N ALA A 401 -13.08 -8.32 -15.02
CA ALA A 401 -11.97 -8.17 -15.96
C ALA A 401 -12.12 -6.91 -16.82
N VAL A 402 -13.29 -6.71 -17.43
CA VAL A 402 -13.58 -5.54 -18.26
C VAL A 402 -13.51 -4.26 -17.42
N GLY A 403 -14.12 -4.26 -16.23
CA GLY A 403 -14.12 -3.14 -15.30
C GLY A 403 -12.73 -2.76 -14.81
N ALA A 404 -11.88 -3.77 -14.50
CA ALA A 404 -10.49 -3.55 -14.17
C ALA A 404 -9.72 -2.90 -15.32
N VAL A 405 -9.88 -3.40 -16.56
CA VAL A 405 -9.21 -2.84 -17.74
C VAL A 405 -9.64 -1.42 -18.04
N ILE A 406 -10.95 -1.13 -18.00
CA ILE A 406 -11.50 0.22 -18.20
C ILE A 406 -10.92 1.17 -17.14
N THR A 407 -10.92 0.75 -15.87
CA THR A 407 -10.42 1.58 -14.77
C THR A 407 -8.91 1.82 -14.91
N VAL A 408 -8.12 0.79 -15.23
CA VAL A 408 -6.68 0.92 -15.48
C VAL A 408 -6.40 1.86 -16.65
N TYR A 409 -7.14 1.72 -17.75
CA TYR A 409 -7.01 2.62 -18.90
C TYR A 409 -7.33 4.07 -18.49
N ALA A 410 -8.47 4.30 -17.84
CA ALA A 410 -8.90 5.61 -17.37
C ALA A 410 -7.92 6.24 -16.37
N MET A 411 -7.28 5.42 -15.51
CA MET A 411 -6.23 5.83 -14.57
C MET A 411 -4.91 6.17 -15.27
N ALA A 412 -4.52 5.38 -16.26
CA ALA A 412 -3.25 5.54 -16.96
C ALA A 412 -3.27 6.67 -18.00
N THR A 413 -4.43 6.98 -18.60
CA THR A 413 -4.60 8.06 -19.59
C THR A 413 -5.04 9.38 -18.96
N ARG A 414 -4.93 9.53 -17.64
CA ARG A 414 -5.30 10.79 -16.98
C ARG A 414 -4.44 11.94 -17.52
N PRO A 415 -5.05 13.10 -17.84
CA PRO A 415 -4.29 14.27 -18.21
C PRO A 415 -3.40 14.73 -17.03
N PRO A 416 -2.27 15.41 -17.31
CA PRO A 416 -1.44 16.02 -16.27
C PRO A 416 -2.28 16.95 -15.38
N MET A 417 -1.99 16.96 -14.07
CA MET A 417 -2.74 17.80 -13.14
C MET A 417 -2.51 19.28 -13.43
N THR A 418 -3.61 20.01 -13.61
CA THR A 418 -3.60 21.45 -13.88
C THR A 418 -3.84 22.23 -12.59
N TYR A 419 -2.77 22.74 -11.99
CA TYR A 419 -2.83 23.52 -10.75
C TYR A 419 -3.38 24.94 -10.93
N ALA A 420 -3.51 25.42 -12.16
CA ALA A 420 -4.09 26.74 -12.50
C ALA A 420 -5.63 26.72 -12.57
N SER A 421 -6.29 25.86 -11.78
CA SER A 421 -7.75 25.70 -11.83
C SER A 421 -8.49 26.68 -10.92
N PRO A 422 -9.75 27.04 -11.24
CA PRO A 422 -10.59 27.86 -10.37
C PRO A 422 -10.71 27.23 -8.99
N VAL A 423 -10.45 28.06 -7.99
CA VAL A 423 -10.41 27.70 -6.57
C VAL A 423 -11.74 28.09 -5.95
N PHE A 424 -12.38 27.18 -5.24
CA PHE A 424 -13.57 27.48 -4.45
C PHE A 424 -13.13 27.89 -3.05
N ASP A 425 -13.46 29.11 -2.64
CA ASP A 425 -13.18 29.57 -1.29
C ASP A 425 -14.26 29.04 -0.35
N SER A 426 -13.87 28.14 0.55
CA SER A 426 -14.76 27.59 1.58
C SER A 426 -14.33 28.10 2.96
N PRO A 427 -15.20 28.05 3.99
CA PRO A 427 -14.82 28.35 5.37
C PRO A 427 -13.64 27.51 5.90
N PHE A 428 -13.35 26.38 5.23
CA PHE A 428 -12.27 25.44 5.53
C PHE A 428 -11.02 25.69 4.67
N GLY A 429 -10.97 26.78 3.91
CA GLY A 429 -9.89 27.16 3.01
C GLY A 429 -10.22 26.95 1.54
N THR A 430 -9.20 27.19 0.72
CA THR A 430 -9.27 27.14 -0.74
C THR A 430 -9.28 25.68 -1.23
N ILE A 431 -10.40 25.25 -1.82
CA ILE A 431 -10.57 23.88 -2.33
C ILE A 431 -10.40 23.90 -3.86
N PRO A 432 -9.37 23.23 -4.41
CA PRO A 432 -9.18 23.13 -5.86
C PRO A 432 -10.10 22.05 -6.44
N VAL A 433 -11.35 22.42 -6.72
CA VAL A 433 -12.45 21.51 -7.13
C VAL A 433 -12.07 20.66 -8.35
N ASN A 434 -11.39 21.24 -9.34
CA ASN A 434 -10.99 20.52 -10.55
C ASN A 434 -9.93 19.44 -10.26
N LEU A 435 -9.07 19.67 -9.27
CA LEU A 435 -8.04 18.72 -8.81
C LEU A 435 -8.71 17.52 -8.14
N ILE A 436 -9.73 17.76 -7.30
CA ILE A 436 -10.55 16.71 -6.70
C ILE A 436 -11.27 15.89 -7.79
N ARG A 437 -11.91 16.55 -8.77
CA ARG A 437 -12.61 15.86 -9.86
C ARG A 437 -11.66 14.99 -10.70
N GLN A 438 -10.46 15.50 -11.00
CA GLN A 438 -9.42 14.73 -11.70
C GLN A 438 -8.91 13.55 -10.86
N LEU A 439 -8.79 13.71 -9.54
CA LEU A 439 -8.36 12.66 -8.62
C LEU A 439 -9.38 11.52 -8.53
N VAL A 440 -10.67 11.89 -8.43
CA VAL A 440 -11.81 10.98 -8.21
C VAL A 440 -12.24 10.23 -9.47
N ARG A 441 -11.93 10.71 -10.68
CA ARG A 441 -12.41 10.12 -11.96
C ARG A 441 -12.19 8.60 -12.10
N GLY A 442 -11.06 8.07 -11.63
CA GLY A 442 -10.76 6.64 -11.69
C GLY A 442 -11.39 5.83 -10.55
N PRO A 443 -11.19 6.19 -9.27
CA PRO A 443 -11.84 5.50 -8.16
C PRO A 443 -13.37 5.53 -8.26
N ALA A 444 -13.96 6.63 -8.72
CA ALA A 444 -15.40 6.72 -8.92
C ALA A 444 -15.92 5.77 -10.01
N LEU A 445 -15.17 5.57 -11.10
CA LEU A 445 -15.51 4.55 -12.10
C LEU A 445 -15.47 3.14 -11.49
N LEU A 446 -14.45 2.84 -10.68
CA LEU A 446 -14.33 1.56 -10.00
C LEU A 446 -15.47 1.30 -9.01
N VAL A 447 -15.86 2.33 -8.24
CA VAL A 447 -17.00 2.27 -7.31
C VAL A 447 -18.32 2.13 -8.07
N GLY A 448 -18.50 2.87 -9.16
CA GLY A 448 -19.69 2.75 -10.01
C GLY A 448 -19.82 1.36 -10.64
N LEU A 449 -18.72 0.78 -11.11
CA LEU A 449 -18.69 -0.59 -11.64
C LEU A 449 -18.95 -1.63 -10.56
N ALA A 450 -18.42 -1.44 -9.35
CA ALA A 450 -18.75 -2.29 -8.20
C ALA A 450 -20.23 -2.23 -7.85
N ALA A 451 -20.86 -1.04 -7.91
CA ALA A 451 -22.29 -0.88 -7.71
C ALA A 451 -23.12 -1.57 -8.81
N VAL A 452 -22.71 -1.45 -10.08
CA VAL A 452 -23.36 -2.18 -11.19
C VAL A 452 -23.25 -3.70 -10.99
N GLN A 453 -22.10 -4.18 -10.53
CA GLN A 453 -21.89 -5.61 -10.25
C GLN A 453 -22.78 -6.10 -9.11
N LEU A 454 -22.98 -5.29 -8.06
CA LEU A 454 -23.94 -5.58 -6.99
C LEU A 454 -25.36 -5.70 -7.55
N ILE A 455 -25.78 -4.76 -8.41
CA ILE A 455 -27.12 -4.78 -9.03
C ILE A 455 -27.31 -5.97 -9.97
N ALA A 456 -26.28 -6.34 -10.75
CA ALA A 456 -26.37 -7.42 -11.74
C ALA A 456 -26.27 -8.84 -11.14
N THR A 457 -25.89 -8.94 -9.86
CA THR A 457 -25.79 -10.22 -9.13
C THR A 457 -26.90 -10.43 -8.10
N HIS A 458 -27.80 -9.44 -7.96
CA HIS A 458 -29.14 -9.55 -7.39
C HIS A 458 -30.12 -9.92 -8.49
#